data_AF-A0A3D4Q7R0-F1
#
_entry.id   AF-A0A3D4Q7R0-F1
#
_cell.length_a   1.000
_cell.length_b   1.000
_cell.length_c   1.000
_cell.angle_alpha   90.00
_cell.angle_beta   90.00
_cell.angle_gamma   90.00
#
_symmetry.space_group_name_H-M   'P 1'
#
loop_
_entity.id
_entity.type
_entity.pdbx_description
1 polymer ?
#
loop_
_entity_poly.entity_id
_entity_poly.type
_entity_poly.pdbx_seq_one_letter_code
_entity_poly.pdbx_strand_id
1 'polypeptide(L)'
;MENNNNQGNDGRGFRHSGQTFMVLIIAAVVTFFVLTMIRGVFVSGVTQEISYTEFMNMVDSDQVQQVEWGDSDITIIPKEGVTPAAGTSGEYSAYLNQTDVRYYVVPVNADAEHLVDQMLEHGVVIYKKKPDNSGFIMEALISVVLPFVLIFAIMNMTMRRMGNGNGGIMGVGKSTAKMYMQKETGVTFKDVAGEDEAKESLIEIVDFLHNPTKYTAIGAKLPKGALLVGPPGTGKTLLAKAVAGEAQVPFYSLSGSDFVEMFVGVGASRVRDLFKQATQSAPCIIFIDEIDAIGKTRDTRFGGNEEREQTLNQL
;
A
#
# COMPACT_ATOMS: atom_id res chain seq x y z
N MET A 1 45.49 21.98 -32.87
CA MET A 1 44.50 22.35 -33.89
C MET A 1 44.04 21.03 -34.48
N GLU A 2 42.84 20.49 -34.36
CA GLU A 2 41.48 20.87 -33.94
C GLU A 2 40.84 19.55 -33.39
N ASN A 3 40.30 19.49 -32.18
CA ASN A 3 38.88 19.63 -31.84
C ASN A 3 37.88 19.35 -32.98
N ASN A 4 37.04 18.31 -32.92
CA ASN A 4 35.70 18.42 -32.30
C ASN A 4 34.82 17.17 -32.55
N ASN A 5 34.15 16.75 -31.47
CA ASN A 5 32.79 16.23 -31.40
C ASN A 5 32.31 15.15 -32.39
N ASN A 6 32.02 13.96 -31.84
CA ASN A 6 30.66 13.46 -32.00
C ASN A 6 30.13 12.81 -30.72
N GLN A 7 28.92 13.26 -30.36
CA GLN A 7 28.29 13.16 -29.06
C GLN A 7 27.80 11.75 -28.75
N GLY A 8 28.01 11.35 -27.49
CA GLY A 8 27.33 10.21 -26.88
C GLY A 8 25.82 10.42 -26.88
N ASN A 9 25.12 9.54 -27.58
CA ASN A 9 23.68 9.41 -27.51
C ASN A 9 23.34 8.65 -26.22
N ASP A 10 23.32 9.37 -25.09
CA ASP A 10 22.74 8.90 -23.84
C ASP A 10 21.22 8.84 -24.00
N GLY A 11 20.74 7.73 -24.55
CA GLY A 11 19.35 7.32 -24.45
C GLY A 11 19.00 7.05 -22.99
N ARG A 12 18.68 8.11 -22.23
CA ARG A 12 18.02 8.00 -20.93
C ARG A 12 16.64 7.40 -21.16
N GLY A 13 16.58 6.08 -21.16
CA GLY A 13 15.34 5.34 -21.06
C GLY A 13 14.64 5.73 -19.77
N PHE A 14 13.57 6.51 -19.88
CA PHE A 14 12.60 6.74 -18.81
C PHE A 14 11.91 5.41 -18.46
N ARG A 15 12.58 4.54 -17.69
CA ARG A 15 11.95 3.42 -16.99
C ARG A 15 11.82 3.76 -15.51
N HIS A 16 11.03 4.78 -15.22
CA HIS A 16 10.62 5.14 -13.86
C HIS A 16 9.22 5.78 -13.85
N SER A 17 8.22 5.07 -14.39
CA SER A 17 6.83 5.57 -14.43
C SER A 17 5.87 4.82 -13.51
N GLY A 18 6.17 3.59 -13.08
CA GLY A 18 5.26 2.83 -12.22
C GLY A 18 5.25 3.30 -10.75
N GLN A 19 6.43 3.55 -10.18
CA GLN A 19 6.56 3.92 -8.77
C GLN A 19 6.19 5.39 -8.52
N THR A 20 6.51 6.29 -9.45
CA THR A 20 6.05 7.69 -9.41
C THR A 20 4.53 7.76 -9.56
N PHE A 21 3.94 6.89 -10.39
CA PHE A 21 2.49 6.78 -10.53
C PHE A 21 1.81 6.22 -9.27
N MET A 22 2.42 5.22 -8.59
CA MET A 22 1.92 4.77 -7.28
C MET A 22 1.94 5.87 -6.22
N VAL A 23 3.02 6.66 -6.14
CA VAL A 23 3.12 7.78 -5.20
C VAL A 23 2.03 8.82 -5.50
N LEU A 24 1.76 9.10 -6.78
CA LEU A 24 0.67 9.99 -7.18
C LEU A 24 -0.71 9.45 -6.76
N ILE A 25 -0.95 8.16 -6.92
CA ILE A 25 -2.21 7.53 -6.48
C ILE A 25 -2.37 7.64 -4.96
N ILE A 26 -1.33 7.31 -4.19
CA ILE A 26 -1.39 7.38 -2.72
C ILE A 26 -1.61 8.82 -2.26
N ALA A 27 -0.89 9.79 -2.84
CA ALA A 27 -1.07 11.20 -2.52
C ALA A 27 -2.49 11.70 -2.86
N ALA A 28 -3.05 11.26 -3.98
CA ALA A 28 -4.42 11.60 -4.37
C ALA A 28 -5.45 11.01 -3.38
N VAL A 29 -5.28 9.74 -2.96
CA VAL A 29 -6.15 9.08 -1.97
C VAL A 29 -6.11 9.78 -0.62
N VAL A 30 -4.92 10.10 -0.11
CA VAL A 30 -4.76 10.83 1.15
C VAL A 30 -5.40 12.21 1.08
N THR A 31 -5.19 12.92 -0.03
CA THR A 31 -5.78 14.25 -0.24
C THR A 31 -7.30 14.18 -0.28
N PHE A 32 -7.86 13.18 -0.98
CA PHE A 32 -9.31 12.95 -1.02
C PHE A 32 -9.88 12.66 0.37
N PHE A 33 -9.20 11.84 1.17
CA PHE A 33 -9.62 11.51 2.53
C PHE A 33 -9.60 12.74 3.45
N VAL A 34 -8.52 13.54 3.39
CA VAL A 34 -8.40 14.79 4.17
C VAL A 34 -9.48 15.80 3.78
N LEU A 35 -9.77 15.96 2.49
CA LEU A 35 -10.86 16.83 2.03
C LEU A 35 -12.23 16.35 2.51
N THR A 36 -12.47 15.04 2.48
CA THR A 36 -13.72 14.44 2.97
C THR A 36 -13.90 14.70 4.47
N MET A 37 -12.82 14.59 5.24
CA MET A 37 -12.83 14.88 6.68
C MET A 37 -13.08 16.37 6.96
N ILE A 38 -12.45 17.28 6.20
CA ILE A 38 -12.66 18.72 6.34
C ILE A 38 -14.10 19.10 5.99
N ARG A 39 -14.67 18.56 4.90
CA ARG A 39 -16.09 18.78 4.57
C ARG A 39 -17.02 18.32 5.69
N GLY A 40 -16.73 17.17 6.30
CA GLY A 40 -17.50 16.68 7.45
C GLY A 40 -17.49 17.62 8.67
N VAL A 41 -16.45 18.44 8.82
CA VAL A 41 -16.35 19.43 9.91
C VAL A 41 -17.00 20.78 9.53
N PHE A 42 -17.00 21.15 8.24
CA PHE A 42 -17.55 22.43 7.78
C PHE A 42 -19.06 22.40 7.44
N VAL A 43 -19.65 21.23 7.21
CA VAL A 43 -21.10 21.09 7.00
C VAL A 43 -21.80 20.97 8.34
N SER A 44 -22.12 22.10 8.97
CA SER A 44 -22.90 22.16 10.23
C SER A 44 -24.22 22.93 10.10
N GLY A 45 -24.74 23.12 8.89
CA GLY A 45 -26.07 23.70 8.68
C GLY A 45 -27.04 22.66 8.14
N VAL A 46 -28.00 22.21 8.95
CA VAL A 46 -29.14 21.43 8.45
C VAL A 46 -30.16 22.42 7.91
N THR A 47 -30.25 22.55 6.59
CA THR A 47 -31.33 23.29 5.93
C THR A 47 -32.48 22.33 5.65
N GLN A 48 -33.68 22.66 6.14
CA GLN A 48 -34.89 21.89 5.85
C GLN A 48 -35.81 22.67 4.92
N GLU A 49 -36.32 21.99 3.90
CA GLU A 49 -37.37 22.54 3.03
C GLU A 49 -38.71 22.40 3.74
N ILE A 50 -39.47 23.49 3.84
CA ILE A 50 -40.85 23.46 4.31
C ILE A 50 -41.79 23.93 3.22
N SER A 51 -43.02 23.44 3.24
CA SER A 51 -44.02 23.85 2.27
C SER A 51 -44.42 25.31 2.48
N TYR A 52 -44.83 26.00 1.42
CA TYR A 52 -45.36 27.38 1.52
C TYR A 52 -46.54 27.48 2.51
N THR A 53 -47.41 26.47 2.53
CA THR A 53 -48.54 26.40 3.46
C THR A 53 -48.08 26.29 4.92
N GLU A 54 -47.06 25.47 5.19
CA GLU A 54 -46.50 25.30 6.53
C GLU A 54 -45.83 26.58 7.01
N PHE A 55 -45.14 27.29 6.12
CA PHE A 55 -44.60 28.60 6.41
C PHE A 55 -45.66 29.64 6.77
N MET A 56 -46.74 29.73 6.00
CA MET A 56 -47.84 30.63 6.31
C MET A 56 -48.44 30.33 7.69
N ASN A 57 -48.61 29.05 8.04
CA ASN A 57 -49.06 28.65 9.37
C ASN A 57 -48.07 29.06 10.48
N MET A 58 -46.77 29.05 10.22
CA MET A 58 -45.75 29.49 11.18
C MET A 58 -45.77 31.02 11.38
N VAL A 59 -46.06 31.79 10.32
CA VAL A 59 -46.24 33.24 10.40
C VAL A 59 -47.49 33.55 11.22
N ASP A 60 -48.62 32.90 10.92
CA ASP A 60 -49.90 33.09 11.62
C ASP A 60 -49.82 32.71 13.11
N SER A 61 -49.00 31.71 13.45
CA SER A 61 -48.80 31.24 14.82
C SER A 61 -47.69 31.99 15.59
N ASP A 62 -47.17 33.08 15.04
CA ASP A 62 -46.14 33.95 15.63
C ASP A 62 -44.83 33.20 15.98
N GLN A 63 -44.52 32.17 15.19
CA GLN A 63 -43.37 31.28 15.37
C GLN A 63 -42.12 31.74 14.61
N VAL A 64 -42.25 32.74 13.73
CA VAL A 64 -41.17 33.27 12.89
C VAL A 64 -40.57 34.51 13.54
N GLN A 65 -39.24 34.55 13.65
CA GLN A 65 -38.51 35.70 14.17
C GLN A 65 -38.03 36.63 13.04
N GLN A 66 -37.45 36.03 12.00
CA GLN A 66 -36.83 36.76 10.90
C GLN A 66 -37.02 36.02 9.58
N VAL A 67 -37.24 36.80 8.53
CA VAL A 67 -37.36 36.31 7.15
C VAL A 67 -36.32 37.00 6.28
N GLU A 68 -35.49 36.21 5.60
CA GLU A 68 -34.53 36.68 4.61
C GLU A 68 -35.00 36.31 3.21
N TRP A 69 -35.23 37.33 2.37
CA TRP A 69 -35.56 37.12 0.96
C TRP A 69 -34.29 36.91 0.14
N GLY A 70 -34.17 35.72 -0.46
CA GLY A 70 -33.23 35.38 -1.51
C GLY A 70 -33.82 35.58 -2.91
N ASP A 71 -33.02 35.33 -3.95
CA ASP A 71 -33.45 35.49 -5.34
C ASP A 71 -34.39 34.35 -5.81
N SER A 72 -34.35 33.19 -5.15
CA SER A 72 -35.14 31.99 -5.50
C SER A 72 -35.90 31.36 -4.33
N ASP A 73 -35.55 31.73 -3.11
CA ASP A 73 -35.95 31.08 -1.88
C ASP A 73 -36.03 32.09 -0.73
N ILE A 74 -36.94 31.84 0.20
CA ILE A 74 -37.12 32.62 1.41
C ILE A 74 -36.53 31.82 2.56
N THR A 75 -35.49 32.34 3.24
CA THR A 75 -34.92 31.70 4.43
C THR A 75 -35.63 32.21 5.68
N ILE A 76 -36.02 31.30 6.56
CA ILE A 76 -36.83 31.57 7.75
C ILE A 76 -36.02 31.17 8.98
N ILE A 77 -35.96 32.09 9.95
CA ILE A 77 -35.35 31.88 11.25
C ILE A 77 -36.50 31.87 12.28
N PRO A 78 -36.81 30.71 12.89
CA PRO A 78 -37.85 30.62 13.91
C PRO A 78 -37.40 31.23 15.23
N LYS A 79 -38.34 31.58 16.10
CA LYS A 79 -38.04 32.00 17.48
C LYS A 79 -37.45 30.83 18.29
N GLU A 80 -36.58 31.13 19.25
CA GLU A 80 -35.91 30.11 20.09
C GLU A 80 -36.91 29.10 20.68
N GLY A 81 -36.69 27.81 20.42
CA GLY A 81 -37.50 26.70 20.95
C GLY A 81 -38.60 26.18 20.03
N VAL A 82 -38.75 26.71 18.81
CA VAL A 82 -39.73 26.21 17.82
C VAL A 82 -39.03 25.38 16.74
N THR A 83 -39.31 24.08 16.73
CA THR A 83 -38.97 23.18 15.61
C THR A 83 -40.27 22.83 14.87
N PRO A 84 -40.48 23.24 13.61
CA PRO A 84 -41.60 22.77 12.81
C PRO A 84 -41.62 21.26 12.69
N ALA A 85 -42.84 20.72 12.61
CA ALA A 85 -43.09 19.30 12.44
C ALA A 85 -42.77 18.90 10.99
N ALA A 86 -41.49 18.68 10.70
CA ALA A 86 -41.01 18.29 9.39
C ALA A 86 -41.79 17.10 8.82
N GLY A 87 -42.55 17.35 7.74
CA GLY A 87 -43.11 16.32 6.90
C GLY A 87 -42.00 15.48 6.28
N THR A 88 -41.98 14.18 6.62
CA THR A 88 -41.33 13.07 5.89
C THR A 88 -40.09 13.43 5.05
N SER A 89 -38.98 13.71 5.72
CA SER A 89 -37.65 13.34 5.19
C SER A 89 -36.62 13.21 6.31
N GLY A 90 -36.30 11.96 6.65
CA GLY A 90 -35.01 11.60 7.21
C GLY A 90 -34.81 11.87 8.71
N GLU A 91 -35.10 10.83 9.48
CA GLU A 91 -34.48 10.31 10.71
C GLU A 91 -32.97 10.61 10.93
N TYR A 92 -32.54 11.87 10.83
CA TYR A 92 -31.13 12.29 10.92
C TYR A 92 -30.89 13.59 11.71
N SER A 93 -31.85 14.02 12.54
CA SER A 93 -31.73 15.22 13.39
C SER A 93 -31.56 14.92 14.90
N ALA A 94 -31.06 13.75 15.27
CA ALA A 94 -30.90 13.38 16.68
C ALA A 94 -29.49 13.63 17.27
N TYR A 95 -28.53 14.13 16.47
CA TYR A 95 -27.12 14.19 16.89
C TYR A 95 -26.43 15.56 16.78
N LEU A 96 -27.16 16.64 16.52
CA LEU A 96 -26.55 17.98 16.46
C LEU A 96 -27.16 18.89 17.52
N ASN A 97 -26.34 19.16 18.55
CA ASN A 97 -26.58 20.17 19.56
C ASN A 97 -26.93 21.51 18.91
N GLN A 98 -28.12 22.04 19.22
CA GLN A 98 -28.51 23.44 19.16
C GLN A 98 -27.83 24.26 18.05
N THR A 99 -28.02 23.82 16.80
CA THR A 99 -27.66 24.59 15.61
C THR A 99 -28.93 25.24 15.09
N ASP A 100 -28.88 26.55 14.84
CA ASP A 100 -29.94 27.33 14.18
C ASP A 100 -30.43 26.59 12.94
N VAL A 101 -31.59 25.93 13.04
CA VAL A 101 -32.20 25.26 11.90
C VAL A 101 -32.77 26.35 11.01
N ARG A 102 -32.23 26.47 9.80
CA ARG A 102 -32.69 27.41 8.80
C ARG A 102 -33.68 26.69 7.88
N TYR A 103 -34.89 27.23 7.80
CA TYR A 103 -35.91 26.71 6.90
C TYR A 103 -35.91 27.52 5.61
N TYR A 104 -36.21 26.90 4.47
CA TYR A 104 -36.41 27.65 3.23
C TYR A 104 -37.71 27.27 2.52
N VAL A 105 -38.30 28.24 1.82
CA VAL A 105 -39.56 28.11 1.06
C VAL A 105 -39.39 28.71 -0.33
N VAL A 106 -39.91 28.03 -1.34
CA VAL A 106 -40.07 28.60 -2.69
C VAL A 106 -41.39 29.37 -2.75
N PRO A 107 -41.37 30.69 -3.01
CA PRO A 107 -42.60 31.48 -3.02
C PRO A 107 -43.52 31.09 -4.19
N VAL A 108 -44.81 30.97 -3.92
CA VAL A 108 -45.84 30.91 -4.96
C VAL A 108 -46.13 32.35 -5.37
N ASN A 109 -45.85 32.72 -6.62
CA ASN A 109 -45.84 34.10 -7.16
C ASN A 109 -47.19 34.86 -7.11
N ALA A 110 -48.17 34.47 -6.30
CA ALA A 110 -49.52 35.00 -6.38
C ALA A 110 -49.66 36.39 -5.71
N ASP A 111 -49.15 36.61 -4.49
CA ASP A 111 -49.44 37.85 -3.74
C ASP A 111 -48.31 38.23 -2.75
N ALA A 112 -47.18 38.72 -3.26
CA ALA A 112 -46.05 39.11 -2.43
C ALA A 112 -46.33 40.33 -1.53
N GLU A 113 -47.26 41.20 -1.92
CA GLU A 113 -47.59 42.44 -1.20
C GLU A 113 -48.39 42.14 0.08
N HIS A 114 -49.44 41.32 -0.02
CA HIS A 114 -50.24 40.88 1.13
C HIS A 114 -49.44 40.08 2.17
N LEU A 115 -48.46 39.29 1.71
CA LEU A 115 -47.59 38.51 2.58
C LEU A 115 -46.61 39.40 3.37
N VAL A 116 -46.11 40.46 2.77
CA VAL A 116 -45.25 41.43 3.47
C VAL A 116 -46.04 42.18 4.54
N ASP A 117 -47.27 42.58 4.24
CA ASP A 117 -48.15 43.25 5.20
C ASP A 117 -48.46 42.35 6.41
N GLN A 118 -48.83 41.09 6.17
CA GLN A 118 -49.07 40.11 7.24
C GLN A 118 -47.83 39.88 8.13
N MET A 119 -46.64 39.80 7.52
CA MET A 119 -45.40 39.64 8.28
C MET A 119 -45.09 40.85 9.16
N LEU A 120 -45.35 42.06 8.67
CA LEU A 120 -45.17 43.29 9.45
C LEU A 120 -46.18 43.40 10.60
N GLU A 121 -47.43 42.98 10.39
CA GLU A 121 -48.45 42.92 11.45
C GLU A 121 -48.05 41.97 12.58
N HIS A 122 -47.41 40.85 12.26
CA HIS A 122 -46.88 39.88 13.22
C HIS A 122 -45.46 40.22 13.74
N GLY A 123 -44.93 41.41 13.40
CA GLY A 123 -43.65 41.89 13.93
C GLY A 123 -42.41 41.15 13.40
N VAL A 124 -42.53 40.46 12.26
CA VAL A 124 -41.43 39.73 11.62
C VAL A 124 -40.46 40.71 10.98
N VAL A 125 -39.17 40.57 11.26
CA VAL A 125 -38.15 41.42 10.65
C VAL A 125 -37.75 40.87 9.28
N ILE A 126 -37.91 41.70 8.24
CA ILE A 126 -37.63 41.33 6.85
C ILE A 126 -36.27 41.90 6.42
N TYR A 127 -35.37 41.03 5.97
CA TYR A 127 -34.09 41.42 5.35
C TYR A 127 -34.01 40.93 3.91
N LYS A 128 -33.34 41.71 3.04
CA LYS A 128 -32.92 41.23 1.72
C LYS A 128 -31.49 40.73 1.82
N LYS A 129 -31.27 39.45 1.52
CA LYS A 129 -29.91 38.87 1.52
C LYS A 129 -29.13 39.45 0.35
N LYS A 130 -28.03 40.13 0.61
CA LYS A 130 -27.09 40.52 -0.46
C LYS A 130 -26.44 39.24 -0.99
N PRO A 131 -26.36 39.01 -2.31
CA PRO A 131 -25.64 37.86 -2.85
C PRO A 131 -24.18 37.95 -2.44
N ASP A 132 -23.82 37.21 -1.40
CA ASP A 132 -22.46 37.15 -0.87
C ASP A 132 -21.76 35.92 -1.45
N ASN A 133 -21.17 36.14 -2.63
CA ASN A 133 -20.39 35.11 -3.32
C ASN A 133 -19.02 34.87 -2.67
N SER A 134 -18.67 35.59 -1.59
CA SER A 134 -17.37 35.43 -0.92
C SER A 134 -17.23 34.04 -0.29
N GLY A 135 -18.33 33.48 0.24
CA GLY A 135 -18.37 32.12 0.78
C GLY A 135 -18.09 31.06 -0.29
N PHE A 136 -18.71 31.21 -1.47
CA PHE A 136 -18.50 30.31 -2.61
C PHE A 136 -17.05 30.38 -3.14
N ILE A 137 -16.47 31.58 -3.23
CA ILE A 137 -15.08 31.75 -3.69
C ILE A 137 -14.10 31.19 -2.66
N MET A 138 -14.34 31.42 -1.36
CA MET A 138 -13.51 30.86 -0.30
C MET A 138 -13.60 29.33 -0.23
N GLU A 139 -14.81 28.77 -0.38
CA GLU A 139 -15.01 27.32 -0.48
C GLU A 139 -14.29 26.74 -1.70
N ALA A 140 -14.40 27.38 -2.87
CA ALA A 140 -13.69 26.96 -4.08
C ALA A 140 -12.16 27.01 -3.91
N LEU A 141 -11.63 28.06 -3.26
CA LEU A 141 -10.19 28.18 -3.00
C LEU A 141 -9.71 27.07 -2.06
N ILE A 142 -10.39 26.85 -0.94
CA ILE A 142 -10.02 25.80 0.02
C ILE A 142 -10.22 24.41 -0.60
N SER A 143 -11.30 24.18 -1.33
CA SER A 143 -11.61 22.86 -1.89
C SER A 143 -10.79 22.49 -3.13
N VAL A 144 -10.33 23.47 -3.91
CA VAL A 144 -9.59 23.21 -5.17
C VAL A 144 -8.09 23.45 -4.97
N VAL A 145 -7.68 24.58 -4.37
CA VAL A 145 -6.27 24.96 -4.30
C VAL A 145 -5.51 24.15 -3.24
N LEU A 146 -6.11 23.93 -2.06
CA LEU A 146 -5.46 23.20 -0.96
C LEU A 146 -5.03 21.77 -1.36
N PRO A 147 -5.83 20.98 -2.10
CA PRO A 147 -5.42 19.69 -2.64
C PRO A 147 -4.16 19.71 -3.49
N PHE A 148 -4.09 20.63 -4.48
CA PHE A 148 -2.93 20.71 -5.36
C PHE A 148 -1.68 21.13 -4.58
N VAL A 149 -1.82 22.06 -3.64
CA VAL A 149 -0.72 22.50 -2.77
C VAL A 149 -0.23 21.36 -1.88
N LEU A 150 -1.15 20.57 -1.30
CA LEU A 150 -0.82 19.45 -0.41
C LEU A 150 -0.11 18.33 -1.18
N ILE A 151 -0.61 17.96 -2.36
CA ILE A 151 0.05 17.00 -3.26
C ILE A 151 1.44 17.49 -3.63
N PHE A 152 1.59 18.76 -4.01
CA PHE A 152 2.88 19.35 -4.36
C PHE A 152 3.85 19.36 -3.17
N ALA A 153 3.36 19.65 -1.95
CA ALA A 153 4.16 19.65 -0.74
C ALA A 153 4.64 18.24 -0.34
N ILE A 154 3.75 17.23 -0.38
CA ILE A 154 4.12 15.82 -0.11
C ILE A 154 5.11 15.31 -1.16
N MET A 155 4.90 15.67 -2.43
CA MET A 155 5.82 15.33 -3.51
C MET A 155 7.20 15.95 -3.25
N ASN A 156 7.27 17.26 -3.00
CA ASN A 156 8.54 17.93 -2.72
C ASN A 156 9.24 17.37 -1.47
N MET A 157 8.49 17.03 -0.41
CA MET A 157 9.05 16.38 0.78
C MET A 157 9.61 14.98 0.47
N THR A 158 8.90 14.18 -0.31
CA THR A 158 9.30 12.80 -0.64
C THR A 158 10.50 12.79 -1.57
N MET A 159 10.52 13.62 -2.61
CA MET A 159 11.66 13.76 -3.52
C MET A 159 12.91 14.27 -2.80
N ARG A 160 12.77 15.18 -1.83
CA ARG A 160 13.90 15.63 -0.98
C ARG A 160 14.42 14.53 -0.06
N ARG A 161 13.55 13.65 0.45
CA ARG A 161 13.96 12.46 1.22
C ARG A 161 14.57 11.34 0.35
N MET A 162 14.24 11.30 -0.93
CA MET A 162 14.76 10.29 -1.87
C MET A 162 16.11 10.68 -2.49
N GLY A 163 16.41 11.99 -2.57
CA GLY A 163 17.68 12.50 -3.10
C GLY A 163 18.88 12.40 -2.15
N ASN A 164 18.65 12.27 -0.84
CA ASN A 164 19.70 12.14 0.18
C ASN A 164 19.52 10.84 0.99
N GLY A 165 20.14 9.75 0.52
CA GLY A 165 20.41 8.58 1.36
C GLY A 165 19.41 7.44 1.26
N ASN A 166 19.75 6.44 0.46
CA ASN A 166 19.76 5.02 0.80
C ASN A 166 18.69 4.48 1.80
N GLY A 167 17.41 4.82 1.60
CA GLY A 167 16.35 4.38 2.53
C GLY A 167 14.90 4.63 2.13
N GLY A 168 14.62 4.94 0.86
CA GLY A 168 13.24 4.98 0.36
C GLY A 168 12.68 3.57 0.12
N ILE A 169 11.35 3.48 -0.08
CA ILE A 169 10.50 2.28 -0.34
C ILE A 169 11.06 1.25 -1.38
N MET A 170 12.18 1.56 -2.04
CA MET A 170 13.05 0.65 -2.79
C MET A 170 13.52 -0.62 -2.03
N GLY A 171 13.30 -0.72 -0.71
CA GLY A 171 13.65 -1.90 0.08
C GLY A 171 12.76 -3.13 -0.13
N VAL A 172 11.56 -2.98 -0.70
CA VAL A 172 10.58 -4.09 -0.83
C VAL A 172 11.04 -5.19 -1.81
N GLY A 173 12.05 -4.92 -2.66
CA GLY A 173 12.64 -5.92 -3.56
C GLY A 173 13.99 -6.50 -3.12
N LYS A 174 14.63 -5.93 -2.09
CA LYS A 174 15.83 -6.52 -1.47
C LYS A 174 15.37 -7.33 -0.27
N SER A 175 14.70 -8.45 -0.52
CA SER A 175 14.51 -9.46 0.52
C SER A 175 15.90 -10.02 0.85
N THR A 176 16.58 -9.39 1.80
CA THR A 176 17.64 -10.04 2.56
C THR A 176 16.95 -11.14 3.35
N ALA A 177 16.70 -12.28 2.69
CA ALA A 177 16.46 -13.52 3.39
C ALA A 177 17.55 -13.61 4.46
N LYS A 178 17.15 -13.80 5.72
CA LYS A 178 18.08 -14.11 6.79
C LYS A 178 18.71 -15.45 6.42
N MET A 179 19.75 -15.40 5.61
CA MET A 179 20.60 -16.54 5.32
C MET A 179 21.19 -16.96 6.65
N TYR A 180 20.68 -18.04 7.22
CA TYR A 180 21.24 -18.62 8.43
C TYR A 180 22.58 -19.26 8.03
N MET A 181 23.62 -18.42 7.95
CA MET A 181 24.99 -18.88 7.81
C MET A 181 25.42 -19.45 9.15
N GLN A 182 25.37 -20.78 9.28
CA GLN A 182 26.01 -21.45 10.40
C GLN A 182 27.49 -21.60 10.03
N LYS A 183 28.35 -20.79 10.66
CA LYS A 183 29.80 -20.92 10.50
C LYS A 183 30.31 -22.27 10.98
N GLU A 184 29.64 -22.87 11.96
CA GLU A 184 29.93 -24.20 12.48
C GLU A 184 28.60 -24.89 12.80
N THR A 185 28.37 -26.09 12.25
CA THR A 185 27.15 -26.86 12.51
C THR A 185 27.21 -27.59 13.86
N GLY A 186 28.40 -27.87 14.36
CA GLY A 186 28.63 -28.63 15.60
C GLY A 186 28.22 -30.11 15.51
N VAL A 187 27.88 -30.60 14.32
CA VAL A 187 27.42 -31.97 14.06
C VAL A 187 28.43 -32.64 13.13
N THR A 188 28.80 -33.87 13.44
CA THR A 188 29.79 -34.68 12.71
C THR A 188 29.20 -36.03 12.30
N PHE A 189 29.91 -36.86 11.52
CA PHE A 189 29.42 -38.20 11.16
C PHE A 189 29.24 -39.10 12.38
N LYS A 190 29.90 -38.81 13.50
CA LYS A 190 29.70 -39.53 14.77
C LYS A 190 28.30 -39.36 15.35
N ASP A 191 27.63 -38.25 15.02
CA ASP A 191 26.29 -37.94 15.49
C ASP A 191 25.20 -38.56 14.59
N VAL A 192 25.60 -39.20 13.47
CA VAL A 192 24.70 -39.87 12.53
C VAL A 192 24.85 -41.39 12.65
N ALA A 193 23.84 -42.03 13.25
CA ALA A 193 23.78 -43.48 13.37
C ALA A 193 23.23 -44.13 12.07
N GLY A 194 23.84 -45.24 11.65
CA GLY A 194 23.42 -45.98 10.45
C GLY A 194 23.81 -45.31 9.12
N GLU A 195 23.14 -45.70 8.03
CA GLU A 195 23.34 -45.17 6.66
C GLU A 195 24.82 -45.25 6.20
N ASP A 196 25.49 -46.37 6.47
CA ASP A 196 26.93 -46.53 6.22
C ASP A 196 27.31 -46.34 4.75
N GLU A 197 26.48 -46.82 3.82
CA GLU A 197 26.67 -46.63 2.37
C GLU A 197 26.60 -45.14 1.96
N ALA A 198 25.66 -44.39 2.53
CA ALA A 198 25.52 -42.96 2.27
C ALA A 198 26.66 -42.16 2.91
N LYS A 199 27.09 -42.52 4.12
CA LYS A 199 28.26 -41.90 4.76
C LYS A 199 29.54 -42.14 3.95
N GLU A 200 29.77 -43.35 3.46
CA GLU A 200 30.94 -43.66 2.62
C GLU A 200 30.97 -42.79 1.36
N SER A 201 29.84 -42.67 0.66
CA SER A 201 29.70 -41.81 -0.52
C SER A 201 29.93 -40.32 -0.21
N LEU A 202 29.51 -39.86 0.96
CA LEU A 202 29.67 -38.47 1.38
C LEU A 202 31.06 -38.15 1.93
N ILE A 203 31.78 -39.15 2.47
CA ILE A 203 33.19 -39.00 2.88
C ILE A 203 34.06 -38.63 1.67
N GLU A 204 33.77 -39.15 0.48
CA GLU A 204 34.47 -38.74 -0.74
C GLU A 204 34.29 -37.25 -1.05
N ILE A 205 33.08 -36.71 -0.83
CA ILE A 205 32.79 -35.28 -1.00
C ILE A 205 33.57 -34.46 0.04
N VAL A 206 33.69 -34.96 1.28
CA VAL A 206 34.48 -34.32 2.34
C VAL A 206 35.97 -34.31 1.99
N ASP A 207 36.57 -35.42 1.53
CA ASP A 207 37.99 -35.44 1.10
C ASP A 207 38.21 -34.49 -0.08
N PHE A 208 37.24 -34.42 -0.99
CA PHE A 208 37.29 -33.47 -2.08
C PHE A 208 37.35 -32.01 -1.58
N LEU A 209 36.47 -31.63 -0.64
CA LEU A 209 36.42 -30.25 -0.13
C LEU A 209 37.71 -29.85 0.60
N HIS A 210 38.38 -30.79 1.25
CA HIS A 210 39.69 -30.57 1.87
C HIS A 210 40.83 -30.46 0.85
N ASN A 211 40.82 -31.29 -0.20
CA ASN A 211 41.93 -31.44 -1.14
C ASN A 211 41.53 -31.25 -2.62
N PRO A 212 40.92 -30.12 -3.01
CA PRO A 212 40.37 -29.95 -4.37
C PRO A 212 41.46 -29.99 -5.47
N THR A 213 42.70 -29.62 -5.15
CA THR A 213 43.84 -29.62 -6.08
C THR A 213 44.26 -31.02 -6.50
N LYS A 214 44.21 -32.00 -5.59
CA LYS A 214 44.55 -33.41 -5.84
C LYS A 214 43.65 -34.01 -6.92
N TYR A 215 42.35 -33.76 -6.84
CA TYR A 215 41.36 -34.24 -7.81
C TYR A 215 41.41 -33.48 -9.13
N THR A 216 41.65 -32.17 -9.08
CA THR A 216 41.79 -31.35 -10.30
C THR A 216 43.03 -31.76 -11.11
N ALA A 217 44.14 -32.11 -10.44
CA ALA A 217 45.39 -32.53 -11.09
C ALA A 217 45.26 -33.82 -11.90
N ILE A 218 44.39 -34.75 -11.47
CA ILE A 218 44.09 -35.99 -12.20
C ILE A 218 42.94 -35.83 -13.22
N GLY A 219 42.44 -34.59 -13.41
CA GLY A 219 41.37 -34.28 -14.35
C GLY A 219 39.96 -34.69 -13.88
N ALA A 220 39.79 -35.03 -12.60
CA ALA A 220 38.48 -35.37 -12.05
C ALA A 220 37.60 -34.11 -11.97
N LYS A 221 36.35 -34.23 -12.41
CA LYS A 221 35.35 -33.16 -12.30
C LYS A 221 34.65 -33.26 -10.95
N LEU A 222 34.63 -32.15 -10.22
CA LEU A 222 33.92 -32.02 -8.97
C LEU A 222 32.40 -32.26 -9.15
N PRO A 223 31.78 -33.18 -8.39
CA PRO A 223 30.33 -33.23 -8.28
C PRO A 223 29.78 -31.87 -7.85
N LYS A 224 28.89 -31.29 -8.67
CA LYS A 224 28.33 -29.96 -8.39
C LYS A 224 27.20 -29.98 -7.34
N GLY A 225 26.67 -31.16 -7.04
CA GLY A 225 25.60 -31.34 -6.07
C GLY A 225 25.28 -32.82 -5.87
N ALA A 226 24.59 -33.12 -4.78
CA ALA A 226 24.07 -34.44 -4.44
C ALA A 226 22.60 -34.30 -4.03
N LEU A 227 21.76 -35.25 -4.45
CA LEU A 227 20.34 -35.27 -4.07
C LEU A 227 20.12 -36.41 -3.08
N LEU A 228 19.76 -36.06 -1.83
CA LEU A 228 19.42 -37.03 -0.80
C LEU A 228 17.92 -37.34 -0.87
N VAL A 229 17.57 -38.59 -1.19
CA VAL A 229 16.18 -39.04 -1.32
C VAL A 229 15.86 -40.08 -0.25
N GLY A 230 14.69 -39.97 0.36
CA GLY A 230 14.19 -40.96 1.31
C GLY A 230 12.97 -40.45 2.07
N PRO A 231 12.26 -41.33 2.81
CA PRO A 231 11.12 -40.97 3.65
C PRO A 231 11.44 -39.81 4.62
N PRO A 232 10.43 -39.05 5.06
CA PRO A 232 10.64 -38.04 6.10
C PRO A 232 11.18 -38.70 7.39
N GLY A 233 12.06 -37.99 8.11
CA GLY A 233 12.63 -38.49 9.37
C GLY A 233 13.87 -39.38 9.25
N THR A 234 14.37 -39.68 8.06
CA THR A 234 15.61 -40.49 7.86
C THR A 234 16.92 -39.71 8.05
N GLY A 235 16.89 -38.54 8.69
CA GLY A 235 18.12 -37.79 9.00
C GLY A 235 18.82 -37.12 7.81
N LYS A 236 18.18 -36.93 6.64
CA LYS A 236 18.78 -36.24 5.47
C LYS A 236 19.41 -34.88 5.83
N THR A 237 18.67 -34.03 6.54
CA THR A 237 19.14 -32.71 7.00
C THR A 237 20.27 -32.84 8.03
N LEU A 238 20.25 -33.89 8.87
CA LEU A 238 21.30 -34.16 9.86
C LEU A 238 22.60 -34.60 9.16
N LEU A 239 22.48 -35.48 8.16
CA LEU A 239 23.58 -35.97 7.34
C LEU A 239 24.25 -34.82 6.57
N ALA A 240 23.46 -33.92 5.97
CA ALA A 240 24.00 -32.72 5.31
C ALA A 240 24.78 -31.80 6.27
N LYS A 241 24.29 -31.62 7.50
CA LYS A 241 24.99 -30.85 8.55
C LYS A 241 26.28 -31.54 9.01
N ALA A 242 26.27 -32.88 9.10
CA ALA A 242 27.44 -33.68 9.44
C ALA A 242 28.55 -33.54 8.37
N VAL A 243 28.19 -33.58 7.08
CA VAL A 243 29.14 -33.37 5.98
C VAL A 243 29.82 -32.00 6.09
N ALA A 244 29.07 -30.95 6.39
CA ALA A 244 29.61 -29.61 6.56
C ALA A 244 30.51 -29.47 7.80
N GLY A 245 30.13 -30.14 8.90
CA GLY A 245 30.94 -30.16 10.12
C GLY A 245 32.25 -30.92 9.95
N GLU A 246 32.22 -32.05 9.23
CA GLU A 246 33.41 -32.85 8.90
C GLU A 246 34.34 -32.13 7.94
N ALA A 247 33.78 -31.41 6.96
CA ALA A 247 34.55 -30.56 6.03
C ALA A 247 35.00 -29.22 6.64
N GLN A 248 34.50 -28.84 7.82
CA GLN A 248 34.75 -27.56 8.48
C GLN A 248 34.50 -26.34 7.56
N VAL A 249 33.45 -26.40 6.74
CA VAL A 249 33.06 -25.34 5.81
C VAL A 249 31.75 -24.67 6.23
N PRO A 250 31.51 -23.39 5.86
CA PRO A 250 30.25 -22.73 6.11
C PRO A 250 29.05 -23.49 5.53
N PHE A 251 27.99 -23.61 6.32
CA PHE A 251 26.75 -24.28 5.94
C PHE A 251 25.61 -23.27 5.74
N TYR A 252 25.08 -23.20 4.52
CA TYR A 252 23.89 -22.44 4.17
C TYR A 252 22.69 -23.38 4.11
N SER A 253 21.68 -23.15 4.94
CA SER A 253 20.46 -23.95 4.97
C SER A 253 19.27 -23.10 4.54
N LEU A 254 18.55 -23.54 3.51
CA LEU A 254 17.33 -22.91 3.00
C LEU A 254 16.27 -23.99 2.72
N SER A 255 14.98 -23.64 2.81
CA SER A 255 13.91 -24.52 2.32
C SER A 255 13.57 -24.17 0.87
N GLY A 256 13.23 -25.16 0.06
CA GLY A 256 12.73 -24.99 -1.30
C GLY A 256 11.47 -24.13 -1.34
N SER A 257 10.66 -24.17 -0.28
CA SER A 257 9.50 -23.30 -0.12
C SER A 257 9.85 -21.81 0.01
N ASP A 258 11.05 -21.45 0.49
CA ASP A 258 11.51 -20.06 0.62
C ASP A 258 11.68 -19.35 -0.72
N PHE A 259 11.71 -20.12 -1.81
CA PHE A 259 11.83 -19.61 -3.17
C PHE A 259 10.50 -19.53 -3.91
N VAL A 260 9.40 -20.03 -3.32
CA VAL A 260 8.07 -19.97 -3.92
C VAL A 260 7.34 -18.75 -3.38
N GLU A 261 7.12 -17.74 -4.24
CA GLU A 261 6.43 -16.51 -3.86
C GLU A 261 5.25 -16.16 -4.78
N MET A 262 4.33 -15.33 -4.28
CA MET A 262 3.22 -14.79 -5.09
C MET A 262 3.69 -13.72 -6.09
N PHE A 263 4.88 -13.16 -5.90
CA PHE A 263 5.41 -12.08 -6.72
C PHE A 263 6.46 -12.60 -7.71
N VAL A 264 6.19 -12.35 -9.00
CA VAL A 264 7.07 -12.76 -10.10
C VAL A 264 8.48 -12.20 -9.92
N GLY A 265 9.49 -13.06 -10.05
CA GLY A 265 10.90 -12.70 -10.05
C GLY A 265 11.55 -12.53 -8.67
N VAL A 266 10.78 -12.62 -7.58
CA VAL A 266 11.36 -12.54 -6.22
C VAL A 266 12.15 -13.82 -5.91
N GLY A 267 11.60 -15.00 -6.17
CA GLY A 267 12.32 -16.27 -5.98
C GLY A 267 13.63 -16.34 -6.79
N ALA A 268 13.58 -16.00 -8.07
CA ALA A 268 14.77 -15.94 -8.93
C ALA A 268 15.84 -14.96 -8.43
N SER A 269 15.45 -13.81 -7.87
CA SER A 269 16.43 -12.89 -7.28
C SER A 269 17.10 -13.47 -6.03
N ARG A 270 16.34 -14.18 -5.19
CA ARG A 270 16.88 -14.86 -4.00
C ARG A 270 17.89 -15.93 -4.37
N VAL A 271 17.62 -16.73 -5.40
CA VAL A 271 18.58 -17.74 -5.91
C VAL A 271 19.90 -17.06 -6.31
N ARG A 272 19.84 -15.96 -7.07
CA ARG A 272 21.05 -15.22 -7.45
C ARG A 272 21.82 -14.68 -6.26
N ASP A 273 21.13 -14.09 -5.28
CA ASP A 273 21.77 -13.50 -4.10
C ASP A 273 22.36 -14.58 -3.18
N LEU A 274 21.72 -15.76 -3.07
CA LEU A 274 22.24 -16.94 -2.38
C LEU A 274 23.58 -17.38 -2.98
N PHE A 275 23.62 -17.66 -4.29
CA PHE A 275 24.83 -18.12 -4.95
C PHE A 275 25.94 -17.06 -4.94
N LYS A 276 25.58 -15.77 -5.03
CA LYS A 276 26.55 -14.68 -4.90
C LYS A 276 27.21 -14.64 -3.53
N GLN A 277 26.45 -14.82 -2.45
CA GLN A 277 27.00 -14.87 -1.08
C GLN A 277 27.82 -16.15 -0.86
N ALA A 278 27.32 -17.30 -1.31
CA ALA A 278 28.03 -18.57 -1.20
C ALA A 278 29.39 -18.53 -1.93
N THR A 279 29.46 -17.92 -3.12
CA THR A 279 30.71 -17.74 -3.87
C THR A 279 31.74 -16.90 -3.12
N GLN A 280 31.29 -15.91 -2.32
CA GLN A 280 32.19 -15.07 -1.50
C GLN A 280 32.77 -15.82 -0.29
N SER A 281 32.10 -16.88 0.16
CA SER A 281 32.51 -17.72 1.29
C SER A 281 33.04 -19.08 0.87
N ALA A 282 33.41 -19.27 -0.39
CA ALA A 282 33.88 -20.56 -0.89
C ALA A 282 35.22 -20.96 -0.23
N PRO A 283 35.42 -22.25 0.13
CA PRO A 283 34.51 -23.38 -0.05
C PRO A 283 33.35 -23.40 0.98
N CYS A 284 32.14 -23.71 0.55
CA CYS A 284 30.95 -23.79 1.41
C CYS A 284 29.94 -24.83 0.89
N ILE A 285 28.99 -25.24 1.73
CA ILE A 285 27.89 -26.14 1.36
C ILE A 285 26.57 -25.37 1.38
N ILE A 286 25.79 -25.52 0.31
CA ILE A 286 24.41 -25.03 0.21
C ILE A 286 23.49 -26.24 0.32
N PHE A 287 22.62 -26.23 1.31
CA PHE A 287 21.58 -27.22 1.52
C PHE A 287 20.21 -26.60 1.24
N ILE A 288 19.49 -27.20 0.31
CA ILE A 288 18.11 -26.86 -0.04
C ILE A 288 17.24 -28.03 0.39
N ASP A 289 16.51 -27.86 1.50
CA ASP A 289 15.51 -28.84 1.92
C ASP A 289 14.26 -28.74 1.03
N GLU A 290 13.45 -29.79 0.92
CA GLU A 290 12.17 -29.75 0.18
C GLU A 290 12.28 -29.15 -1.25
N ILE A 291 13.32 -29.55 -1.99
CA ILE A 291 13.56 -29.07 -3.37
C ILE A 291 12.42 -29.40 -4.33
N ASP A 292 11.57 -30.37 -3.99
CA ASP A 292 10.35 -30.71 -4.72
C ASP A 292 9.33 -29.56 -4.76
N ALA A 293 9.38 -28.61 -3.82
CA ALA A 293 8.54 -27.41 -3.85
C ALA A 293 8.78 -26.55 -5.10
N ILE A 294 10.02 -26.49 -5.60
CA ILE A 294 10.41 -25.75 -6.82
C ILE A 294 10.54 -26.66 -8.05
N GLY A 295 10.77 -27.96 -7.86
CA GLY A 295 11.04 -28.92 -8.93
C GLY A 295 9.80 -29.56 -9.57
N LYS A 296 8.58 -29.15 -9.22
CA LYS A 296 7.36 -29.80 -9.73
C LYS A 296 7.13 -29.51 -11.22
N THR A 297 6.90 -30.57 -12.00
CA THR A 297 6.63 -30.48 -13.44
C THR A 297 5.26 -29.84 -13.74
N ARG A 298 5.24 -29.09 -14.84
CA ARG A 298 4.13 -28.31 -15.43
C ARG A 298 2.77 -29.02 -15.38
N ASP A 299 1.88 -28.58 -14.49
CA ASP A 299 0.44 -28.84 -14.60
C ASP A 299 -0.19 -27.73 -15.46
N THR A 300 -0.50 -28.04 -16.72
CA THR A 300 -0.98 -27.13 -17.78
C THR A 300 -2.35 -26.48 -17.54
N ARG A 301 -2.92 -26.54 -16.32
CA ARG A 301 -4.33 -26.18 -16.10
C ARG A 301 -4.61 -24.86 -15.40
N PHE A 302 -3.68 -24.22 -14.69
CA PHE A 302 -3.96 -22.94 -14.01
C PHE A 302 -2.70 -22.06 -13.88
N GLY A 303 -2.85 -20.76 -14.19
CA GLY A 303 -1.78 -19.76 -14.39
C GLY A 303 -1.03 -19.29 -13.13
N GLY A 304 -0.57 -20.21 -12.27
CA GLY A 304 0.30 -19.93 -11.12
C GLY A 304 1.74 -20.43 -11.26
N ASN A 305 2.11 -20.98 -12.43
CA ASN A 305 3.39 -21.68 -12.61
C ASN A 305 4.56 -20.78 -13.07
N GLU A 306 4.30 -19.57 -13.56
CA GLU A 306 5.33 -18.73 -14.18
C GLU A 306 6.44 -18.31 -13.19
N GLU A 307 6.09 -18.04 -11.93
CA GLU A 307 7.05 -17.65 -10.89
C GLU A 307 7.97 -18.82 -10.51
N ARG A 308 7.40 -19.99 -10.25
CA ARG A 308 8.15 -21.20 -9.91
C ARG A 308 9.08 -21.63 -11.04
N GLU A 309 8.62 -21.56 -12.29
CA GLU A 309 9.44 -21.89 -13.47
C GLU A 309 10.60 -20.92 -13.63
N GLN A 310 10.37 -19.62 -13.42
CA GLN A 310 11.43 -18.63 -13.49
C GLN A 310 12.49 -18.85 -12.41
N THR A 311 12.06 -19.17 -11.20
CA THR A 311 12.93 -19.50 -10.06
C THR A 311 13.71 -20.79 -10.30
N LEU A 312 13.07 -21.84 -10.84
CA LEU A 312 13.71 -23.11 -11.17
C LEU A 312 14.78 -22.96 -12.25
N ASN A 313 14.51 -22.20 -13.32
CA ASN A 313 15.48 -21.96 -14.40
C ASN A 313 16.68 -21.11 -13.94
N GLN A 314 16.55 -20.40 -12.83
CA GLN A 314 17.61 -19.58 -12.26
C GLN A 314 18.56 -20.38 -11.36
N LEU A 315 18.10 -21.53 -10.84
CA LEU A 315 18.86 -22.46 -10.01
C LEU A 315 19.82 -23.29 -10.87
#